data_AF-A0A7W0VFV4-F1
#
_entry.id   AF-A0A7W0VFV4-F1
#
_cell.length_a   1.000
_cell.length_b   1.000
_cell.length_c   1.000
_cell.angle_alpha   90.00
_cell.angle_beta   90.00
_cell.angle_gamma   90.00
#
_symmetry.space_group_name_H-M   'P 1'
#
loop_
_entity.id
_entity.type
_entity.pdbx_description
1 polymer ?
#
loop_
_entity_poly.entity_id
_entity_poly.type
_entity_poly.pdbx_seq_one_letter_code
_entity_poly.pdbx_strand_id
1 'polypeptide(L)'
;MISTLAAFGGSPVAVDNLRRLRAAGATVLYGTDLGNTRDTGPSGDEVSLLRDAGLDDAAITAAMTTVPLAYWKLPLATLERGSEATLLVLERDPRTDVTVLLDPRGVYLRGQRLR
;
A
#
# COMPACT_ATOMS: atom_id res chain seq x y z
N MET A 1 9.04 6.51 6.49
CA MET A 1 9.18 5.16 7.06
C MET A 1 8.46 4.18 6.16
N ILE A 2 9.08 3.04 5.88
CA ILE A 2 8.42 1.92 5.18
C ILE A 2 7.94 0.96 6.27
N SER A 3 6.66 0.58 6.24
CA SER A 3 6.11 -0.40 7.17
C SER A 3 6.56 -1.82 6.79
N THR A 4 6.77 -2.68 7.79
CA THR A 4 7.13 -4.10 7.61
C THR A 4 6.66 -4.92 8.82
N LEU A 5 5.55 -4.52 9.45
CA LEU A 5 5.14 -5.02 10.77
C LEU A 5 4.92 -6.54 10.78
N ALA A 6 4.21 -7.06 9.77
CA ALA A 6 3.88 -8.48 9.64
C ALA A 6 5.14 -9.35 9.53
N ALA A 7 6.18 -8.86 8.83
CA ALA A 7 7.44 -9.56 8.65
C ALA A 7 8.16 -9.87 9.99
N PHE A 8 7.88 -9.07 11.03
CA PHE A 8 8.47 -9.22 12.36
C PHE A 8 7.42 -9.57 13.43
N GLY A 9 6.32 -10.22 13.01
CA GLY A 9 5.32 -10.78 13.91
C GLY A 9 4.30 -9.78 14.47
N GLY A 10 4.29 -8.52 14.01
CA GLY A 10 3.21 -7.57 14.30
C GLY A 10 3.02 -7.24 15.78
N SER A 11 4.10 -7.23 16.59
CA SER A 11 3.98 -7.02 18.04
C SER A 11 3.25 -5.72 18.40
N PRO A 12 2.49 -5.68 19.52
CA PRO A 12 1.78 -4.46 19.94
C PRO A 12 2.70 -3.24 20.11
N VAL A 13 3.95 -3.45 20.52
CA VAL A 13 4.97 -2.39 20.64
C VAL A 13 5.33 -1.82 19.27
N ALA A 14 5.51 -2.67 18.26
CA ALA A 14 5.84 -2.21 16.90
C ALA A 14 4.68 -1.42 16.28
N VAL A 15 3.44 -1.89 16.46
CA VAL A 15 2.22 -1.18 16.03
C VAL A 15 2.12 0.19 16.73
N ASP A 16 2.37 0.25 18.04
CA ASP A 16 2.35 1.52 18.78
C ASP A 16 3.48 2.48 18.37
N ASN A 17 4.67 1.96 18.08
CA ASN A 17 5.75 2.78 17.54
C ASN A 17 5.38 3.41 16.21
N LEU A 18 4.75 2.65 15.29
CA LEU A 18 4.28 3.21 14.01
C LEU A 18 3.24 4.31 14.24
N ARG A 19 2.27 4.07 15.14
CA ARG A 19 1.26 5.08 15.52
C ARG A 19 1.91 6.37 16.02
N ARG A 20 2.89 6.28 16.92
CA ARG A 20 3.62 7.43 17.47
C ARG A 20 4.43 8.17 16.41
N LEU A 21 5.11 7.44 15.52
CA LEU A 21 5.88 8.04 14.42
C LEU A 21 4.98 8.80 13.45
N ARG A 22 3.82 8.22 13.10
CA ARG A 22 2.82 8.91 12.27
C ARG A 22 2.30 10.16 12.98
N ALA A 23 1.98 10.07 14.27
CA ALA A 23 1.54 11.23 15.05
C ALA A 23 2.62 12.34 15.13
N ALA A 24 3.90 11.96 15.05
CA ALA A 24 5.02 12.89 14.95
C ALA A 24 5.27 13.43 13.52
N GLY A 25 4.42 13.11 12.55
CA GLY A 25 4.50 13.61 11.18
C GLY A 25 5.33 12.75 10.21
N ALA A 26 5.72 11.53 10.59
CA ALA A 26 6.42 10.64 9.68
C ALA A 26 5.52 10.22 8.51
N THR A 27 6.02 10.39 7.28
CA THR A 27 5.40 9.81 6.09
C THR A 27 5.50 8.28 6.12
N VAL A 28 4.38 7.59 5.95
CA VAL A 28 4.29 6.12 5.92
C VAL A 28 4.16 5.64 4.49
N LEU A 29 5.06 4.74 4.08
CA LEU A 29 5.00 3.97 2.85
C LEU A 29 4.71 2.52 3.21
N TYR A 30 3.86 1.84 2.45
CA TYR A 30 3.59 0.43 2.63
C TYR A 30 4.80 -0.44 2.24
N GLY A 31 5.06 -1.49 3.00
CA GLY A 31 6.05 -2.52 2.66
C GLY A 31 5.76 -3.85 3.35
N THR A 32 6.30 -4.94 2.80
CA THR A 32 6.11 -6.30 3.32
C THR A 32 7.41 -7.00 3.69
N ASP A 33 8.56 -6.40 3.39
CA ASP A 33 9.88 -7.02 3.54
C ASP A 33 9.98 -8.39 2.84
N LEU A 34 9.59 -8.44 1.57
CA LEU A 34 9.69 -9.65 0.75
C LEU A 34 11.13 -10.18 0.74
N GLY A 35 11.32 -11.38 1.29
CA GLY A 35 12.63 -11.94 1.62
C GLY A 35 12.67 -12.42 3.09
N ASN A 36 12.11 -11.62 4.00
CA ASN A 36 11.75 -12.06 5.34
C ASN A 36 10.32 -12.65 5.36
N THR A 37 9.40 -12.05 4.62
CA THR A 37 8.12 -12.68 4.26
C THR A 37 8.27 -13.56 3.02
N ARG A 38 7.33 -14.51 2.86
CA ARG A 38 7.31 -15.46 1.72
C ARG A 38 6.24 -15.17 0.68
N ASP A 39 5.24 -14.37 1.02
CA ASP A 39 4.10 -14.11 0.14
C ASP A 39 4.48 -13.11 -0.95
N THR A 40 4.38 -13.56 -2.21
CA THR A 40 4.63 -12.70 -3.36
C THR A 40 3.40 -11.86 -3.65
N GLY A 41 3.38 -10.63 -3.15
CA GLY A 41 2.31 -9.67 -3.38
C GLY A 41 2.02 -8.80 -2.15
N PRO A 42 0.98 -7.95 -2.22
CA PRO A 42 0.46 -7.25 -1.05
C PRO A 42 -0.04 -8.23 0.02
N SER A 43 0.30 -7.96 1.28
CA SER A 43 -0.10 -8.70 2.46
C SER A 43 -1.34 -8.08 3.14
N GLY A 44 -2.35 -8.91 3.40
CA GLY A 44 -3.52 -8.53 4.20
C GLY A 44 -3.24 -8.40 5.70
N ASP A 45 -2.25 -9.13 6.21
CA ASP A 45 -1.82 -9.01 7.62
C ASP A 45 -1.17 -7.65 7.87
N GLU A 46 -0.32 -7.18 6.94
CA GLU A 46 0.27 -5.84 7.03
C GLU A 46 -0.81 -4.75 6.99
N VAL A 47 -1.80 -4.89 6.09
CA VAL A 47 -2.95 -3.97 6.02
C VAL A 47 -3.71 -3.94 7.35
N SER A 48 -3.93 -5.10 7.96
CA SER A 48 -4.63 -5.20 9.26
C SER A 48 -3.82 -4.51 10.38
N LEU A 49 -2.51 -4.72 10.43
CA LEU A 49 -1.62 -4.08 11.40
C LEU A 49 -1.51 -2.56 11.20
N LEU A 50 -1.60 -2.08 9.96
CA LEU A 50 -1.68 -0.64 9.67
C LEU A 50 -2.99 -0.03 10.19
N ARG A 51 -4.10 -0.76 10.11
CA ARG A 51 -5.36 -0.33 10.74
C ARG A 51 -5.24 -0.28 12.26
N ASP A 52 -4.59 -1.27 12.87
CA ASP A 52 -4.30 -1.27 14.32
C ASP A 52 -3.39 -0.10 14.73
N ALA A 53 -2.49 0.33 13.84
CA ALA A 53 -1.68 1.53 14.00
C ALA A 53 -2.46 2.84 13.78
N GLY A 54 -3.74 2.78 13.43
CA GLY A 54 -4.65 3.92 13.29
C GLY A 54 -4.67 4.57 11.91
N LEU A 55 -4.26 3.85 10.87
CA LEU A 55 -4.46 4.28 9.47
C LEU A 55 -5.84 3.80 9.00
N ASP A 56 -6.60 4.69 8.36
CA ASP A 56 -7.82 4.32 7.66
C ASP A 56 -7.54 3.82 6.24
N ASP A 57 -8.56 3.31 5.56
CA ASP A 57 -8.42 2.70 4.23
C ASP A 57 -7.93 3.69 3.17
N ALA A 58 -8.30 4.97 3.29
CA ALA A 58 -7.78 6.03 2.44
C ALA A 58 -6.28 6.27 2.67
N ALA A 59 -5.82 6.32 3.92
CA ALA A 59 -4.41 6.48 4.27
C ALA A 59 -3.57 5.27 3.84
N ILE A 60 -4.09 4.04 4.00
CA ILE A 60 -3.38 2.83 3.55
C ILE A 60 -3.32 2.79 2.02
N THR A 61 -4.42 3.11 1.33
CA THR A 61 -4.44 3.24 -0.14
C THR A 61 -3.38 4.22 -0.62
N ALA A 62 -3.28 5.40 0.00
CA ALA A 62 -2.26 6.38 -0.32
C ALA A 62 -0.84 5.84 -0.05
N ALA A 63 -0.62 5.19 1.09
CA ALA A 63 0.66 4.57 1.46
C ALA A 63 1.10 3.47 0.47
N MET A 64 0.16 2.82 -0.21
CA MET A 64 0.40 1.80 -1.24
C MET A 64 0.54 2.37 -2.67
N THR A 65 0.14 3.63 -2.92
CA THR A 65 0.02 4.18 -4.28
C THR A 65 0.67 5.55 -4.43
N THR A 66 -0.03 6.62 -4.05
CA THR A 66 0.36 8.01 -4.33
C THR A 66 1.50 8.50 -3.44
N VAL A 67 1.64 7.99 -2.21
CA VAL A 67 2.72 8.37 -1.30
C VAL A 67 4.08 7.87 -1.79
N PRO A 68 4.26 6.57 -2.15
CA PRO A 68 5.51 6.12 -2.77
C PRO A 68 5.84 6.85 -4.07
N LEU A 69 4.83 7.10 -4.90
CA LEU A 69 4.96 7.86 -6.15
C LEU A 69 5.58 9.24 -5.90
N ALA A 70 5.02 10.01 -4.96
CA ALA A 70 5.52 11.33 -4.59
C ALA A 70 6.88 11.27 -3.89
N TYR A 71 7.06 10.31 -2.96
CA TYR A 71 8.26 10.19 -2.15
C TYR A 71 9.51 9.88 -2.99
N TRP A 72 9.39 8.95 -3.94
CA TRP A 72 10.49 8.58 -4.84
C TRP A 72 10.51 9.33 -6.17
N LYS A 73 9.54 10.22 -6.41
CA LYS A 73 9.40 10.97 -7.67
C LYS A 73 9.36 10.04 -8.88
N LEU A 74 8.58 8.96 -8.78
CA LEU A 74 8.49 7.99 -9.88
C LEU A 74 7.80 8.64 -11.09
N PRO A 75 8.19 8.28 -12.33
CA PRO A 75 7.67 8.90 -13.55
C PRO A 75 6.27 8.41 -13.94
N LEU A 76 5.52 7.82 -12.99
CA LEU A 76 4.15 7.39 -13.24
C LEU A 76 3.22 8.58 -13.07
N ALA A 77 2.31 8.76 -14.01
CA ALA A 77 1.27 9.77 -13.87
C ALA A 77 0.06 9.20 -13.11
N THR A 78 -0.72 10.09 -12.49
CA THR A 78 -2.12 9.82 -12.18
C THR A 78 -2.89 9.47 -13.46
N LEU A 79 -4.02 8.77 -13.32
CA LEU A 79 -4.84 8.32 -14.46
C LEU A 79 -5.37 9.50 -15.26
N GLU A 80 -4.65 9.84 -16.33
CA GLU A 80 -4.90 10.99 -17.19
C GLU A 80 -4.77 10.58 -18.66
N ARG A 81 -5.43 11.32 -19.55
CA ARG A 81 -5.37 11.03 -20.98
C ARG A 81 -3.94 11.22 -21.48
N GLY A 82 -3.40 10.22 -22.16
CA GLY A 82 -2.04 10.23 -22.72
C GLY A 82 -0.98 9.63 -21.81
N SER A 83 -1.32 9.31 -20.55
CA SER A 83 -0.44 8.58 -19.64
C SER A 83 -0.25 7.12 -20.06
N GLU A 84 0.88 6.52 -19.67
CA GLU A 84 1.11 5.08 -19.82
C GLU A 84 -0.02 4.30 -19.10
N ALA A 85 -0.61 3.32 -19.78
CA ALA A 85 -1.71 2.52 -19.25
C ALA A 85 -1.22 1.45 -18.26
N THR A 86 -0.62 1.89 -17.16
CA THR A 86 -0.18 1.08 -16.02
C THR A 86 -1.14 1.32 -14.87
N LEU A 87 -2.08 0.40 -14.64
CA LEU A 87 -3.20 0.58 -13.74
C LEU A 87 -3.77 -0.73 -13.19
N LEU A 88 -4.53 -0.60 -12.10
CA LEU A 88 -5.36 -1.67 -11.54
C LEU A 88 -6.83 -1.38 -11.83
N VAL A 89 -7.60 -2.43 -12.12
CA VAL A 89 -9.06 -2.39 -12.14
C VAL A 89 -9.56 -3.02 -10.84
N LEU A 90 -10.31 -2.25 -10.05
CA LEU A 90 -10.77 -2.66 -8.72
C LEU A 90 -12.30 -2.79 -8.72
N GLU A 91 -12.83 -3.66 -7.87
CA GLU A 91 -14.27 -3.87 -7.75
C GLU A 91 -15.00 -2.65 -7.17
N ARG A 92 -14.35 -1.92 -6.27
CA ARG A 92 -14.88 -0.74 -5.57
C ARG A 92 -13.76 0.23 -5.20
N ASP A 93 -14.12 1.34 -4.57
CA ASP A 93 -13.18 2.39 -4.19
C ASP A 93 -12.26 1.94 -3.02
N PRO A 94 -10.94 1.84 -3.25
CA PRO A 94 -10.01 1.38 -2.22
C PRO A 94 -9.89 2.35 -1.03
N ARG A 95 -10.31 3.60 -1.19
CA ARG A 95 -10.34 4.59 -0.10
C ARG A 95 -11.42 4.30 0.94
N THR A 96 -12.38 3.46 0.58
CA THR A 96 -13.46 2.99 1.46
C THR A 96 -13.34 1.52 1.83
N ASP A 97 -12.61 0.74 1.03
CA ASP A 97 -12.24 -0.64 1.33
C ASP A 97 -10.88 -0.98 0.71
N VAL A 98 -9.80 -0.85 1.49
CA VAL A 98 -8.43 -1.04 0.97
C VAL A 98 -8.15 -2.50 0.57
N THR A 99 -8.95 -3.45 1.04
CA THR A 99 -8.72 -4.89 0.77
C THR A 99 -8.83 -5.23 -0.71
N VAL A 100 -9.51 -4.40 -1.51
CA VAL A 100 -9.61 -4.60 -2.97
C VAL A 100 -8.29 -4.43 -3.69
N LEU A 101 -7.30 -3.76 -3.09
CA LEU A 101 -5.93 -3.70 -3.63
C LEU A 101 -5.21 -5.05 -3.55
N LEU A 102 -5.66 -5.96 -2.67
CA LEU A 102 -5.10 -7.29 -2.51
C LEU A 102 -5.58 -8.26 -3.60
N ASP A 103 -6.73 -7.99 -4.22
CA ASP A 103 -7.30 -8.81 -5.29
C ASP A 103 -7.90 -7.94 -6.43
N PRO A 104 -7.04 -7.33 -7.27
CA PRO A 104 -7.51 -6.55 -8.41
C PRO A 104 -8.24 -7.43 -9.44
N ARG A 105 -9.32 -6.89 -10.01
CA ARG A 105 -10.09 -7.50 -11.10
C ARG A 105 -9.33 -7.52 -12.43
N GLY A 106 -8.36 -6.64 -12.56
CA GLY A 106 -7.45 -6.59 -13.71
C GLY A 106 -6.17 -5.85 -13.39
N VAL A 107 -5.07 -6.32 -13.97
CA VAL A 107 -3.75 -5.68 -13.85
C VAL A 107 -3.26 -5.36 -15.25
N TYR A 108 -2.98 -4.09 -15.50
CA TYR A 108 -2.47 -3.62 -16.77
C TYR A 108 -1.10 -2.98 -16.56
N LEU A 109 -0.11 -3.40 -17.33
CA LEU A 109 1.19 -2.72 -17.43
C LEU A 109 1.37 -2.27 -18.87
N ARG A 110 1.61 -0.97 -19.10
CA ARG A 110 1.84 -0.41 -20.44
C ARG A 110 0.75 -0.77 -21.46
N GLY A 111 -0.50 -0.85 -21.01
CA GLY A 111 -1.66 -1.21 -21.84
C GLY A 111 -1.84 -2.71 -22.08
N GLN A 112 -0.93 -3.56 -21.60
CA GLN A 112 -1.07 -5.01 -21.68
C GLN A 112 -1.70 -5.56 -20.41
N ARG A 113 -2.75 -6.38 -20.57
CA ARG A 113 -3.40 -7.07 -19.46
C ARG A 113 -2.55 -8.27 -19.03
N LEU A 114 -2.23 -8.34 -17.74
CA LEU A 114 -1.47 -9.45 -17.14
C LEU A 114 -2.36 -10.41 -16.34
N ARG A 115 -3.45 -9.89 -15.76
CA ARG A 115 -4.48 -10.61 -15.01
C ARG A 115 -5.83 -9.94 -15.27
#